data_AF-A0A821ZT14-F1
#
_entry.id   AF-A0A821ZT14-F1
#
_cell.length_a   1.000
_cell.length_b   1.000
_cell.length_c   1.000
_cell.angle_alpha   90.00
_cell.angle_beta   90.00
_cell.angle_gamma   90.00
#
_symmetry.space_group_name_H-M   'P 1'
#
loop_
_entity.id
_entity.type
_entity.pdbx_description
1 polymer ?
#
loop_
_entity_poly.entity_id
_entity_poly.type
_entity_poly.pdbx_seq_one_letter_code
_entity_poly.pdbx_strand_id
1 'polypeptide(L)'
;MIHILRDTSILIFIFIFFLLIIVFYQLNYQIEPSISREIIILSKSEKFKIVSNEYSSLWFQKLCLKTTLSEKLVVENLPQYLNNARSSTDNICRQFATKFDALFRLEEIYGLLKLSPVYLNKVNQWLHNDTILIEQLKKQRIIKIYNRYTHEEMLYNYMRSQRPQTKSEISPEA
;
A
#
# COMPACT_ATOMS: atom_id res chain seq x y z
N MET A 1 -59.95 -17.45 27.59
CA MET A 1 -59.10 -16.32 28.04
C MET A 1 -57.60 -16.60 27.87
N ILE A 2 -57.08 -17.77 28.27
CA ILE A 2 -55.64 -18.11 28.20
C ILE A 2 -55.07 -18.13 26.77
N HIS A 3 -55.83 -18.61 25.77
CA HIS A 3 -55.38 -18.62 24.37
C HIS A 3 -55.17 -17.23 23.77
N ILE A 4 -56.02 -16.27 24.11
CA ILE A 4 -55.94 -14.88 23.60
C ILE A 4 -54.66 -14.20 24.09
N LEU A 5 -54.28 -14.42 25.36
CA LEU A 5 -53.05 -13.89 25.94
C LEU A 5 -51.78 -14.45 25.27
N ARG A 6 -51.80 -15.73 24.89
CA ARG A 6 -50.67 -16.38 24.19
C ARG A 6 -50.44 -15.78 22.81
N ASP A 7 -51.52 -15.56 22.06
CA ASP A 7 -51.42 -15.04 20.69
C ASP A 7 -50.97 -13.56 20.69
N THR A 8 -51.40 -12.76 21.68
CA THR A 8 -50.90 -11.38 21.84
C THR A 8 -49.40 -11.32 22.17
N SER A 9 -48.87 -12.26 22.96
CA SER A 9 -47.44 -12.28 23.30
C SER A 9 -46.55 -12.60 22.09
N ILE A 10 -47.01 -13.46 21.18
CA ILE A 10 -46.25 -13.82 19.97
C ILE A 10 -46.18 -12.63 19.01
N LEU A 11 -47.28 -11.90 18.83
CA LEU A 11 -47.31 -10.70 17.97
C LEU A 11 -46.38 -9.59 18.49
N ILE A 12 -46.33 -9.38 19.82
CA ILE A 12 -45.41 -8.42 20.43
C ILE A 12 -43.95 -8.82 20.17
N PHE A 13 -43.62 -10.11 20.31
CA PHE A 13 -42.25 -10.58 20.07
C PHE A 13 -41.82 -10.41 18.62
N ILE A 14 -42.70 -10.73 17.66
CA ILE A 14 -42.46 -10.52 16.23
C ILE A 14 -42.23 -9.03 15.95
N PHE A 15 -43.05 -8.15 16.50
CA PHE A 15 -42.92 -6.70 16.32
C PHE A 15 -41.58 -6.17 16.87
N ILE A 16 -41.18 -6.59 18.08
CA ILE A 16 -39.89 -6.23 18.66
C ILE A 16 -38.73 -6.74 17.80
N PHE A 17 -38.82 -7.98 17.30
CA PHE A 17 -37.80 -8.56 16.42
C PHE A 17 -37.63 -7.76 15.12
N PHE A 18 -38.73 -7.36 14.47
CA PHE A 18 -38.66 -6.50 13.29
C PHE A 18 -38.09 -5.12 13.61
N LEU A 19 -38.45 -4.52 14.75
CA LEU A 19 -37.85 -3.26 15.19
C LEU A 19 -36.33 -3.39 15.38
N LEU A 20 -35.87 -4.48 15.99
CA LEU A 20 -34.45 -4.75 16.17
C LEU A 20 -33.72 -4.93 14.83
N ILE A 21 -34.34 -5.63 13.87
CA ILE A 21 -33.79 -5.75 12.51
C ILE A 21 -33.70 -4.37 11.86
N ILE A 22 -34.74 -3.54 11.94
CA ILE A 22 -34.74 -2.19 11.34
C ILE A 22 -33.64 -1.33 11.97
N VAL A 23 -33.52 -1.34 13.30
CA VAL A 23 -32.46 -0.60 14.01
C VAL A 23 -31.07 -1.11 13.60
N PHE A 24 -30.89 -2.43 13.51
CA PHE A 24 -29.63 -3.02 13.07
C PHE A 24 -29.30 -2.66 11.61
N TYR A 25 -30.29 -2.65 10.72
CA TYR A 25 -30.12 -2.20 9.33
C TYR A 25 -29.76 -0.72 9.25
N GLN A 26 -30.43 0.14 10.03
CA GLN A 26 -30.14 1.57 10.07
C GLN A 26 -28.74 1.86 10.63
N LEU A 27 -28.32 1.16 11.69
CA LEU A 27 -26.98 1.27 12.25
C LEU A 27 -25.90 0.85 11.26
N ASN A 28 -26.10 -0.24 10.52
CA ASN A 28 -25.13 -0.69 9.52
C ASN A 28 -25.13 0.15 8.24
N TYR A 29 -26.29 0.69 7.83
CA TYR A 29 -26.40 1.56 6.65
C TYR A 29 -25.76 2.94 6.86
N GLN A 30 -25.77 3.47 8.10
CA GLN A 30 -25.08 4.73 8.40
C GLN A 30 -23.56 4.59 8.51
N ILE A 31 -23.02 3.37 8.49
CA ILE A 31 -21.59 3.13 8.25
C ILE A 31 -21.34 3.17 6.73
N GLU A 32 -21.75 4.26 6.07
CA GLU A 32 -21.06 4.65 4.84
C GLU A 32 -19.64 5.02 5.29
N PRO A 33 -18.58 4.39 4.76
CA PRO A 33 -17.24 4.71 5.20
C PRO A 33 -17.01 6.19 4.91
N SER A 34 -16.73 6.97 5.96
CA SER A 34 -16.39 8.39 5.90
C SER A 34 -15.34 8.71 4.82
N ILE A 35 -14.51 7.72 4.51
CA ILE A 35 -13.54 7.65 3.42
C ILE A 35 -14.15 8.05 2.06
N SER A 36 -15.38 7.62 1.75
CA SER A 36 -16.03 7.92 0.46
C SER A 36 -16.24 9.41 0.24
N ARG A 37 -16.67 10.15 1.28
CA ARG A 37 -16.92 11.60 1.17
C ARG A 37 -15.62 12.39 1.07
N GLU A 38 -14.60 12.01 1.82
CA GLU A 38 -13.28 12.64 1.71
C GLU A 38 -12.67 12.42 0.33
N ILE A 39 -12.74 11.21 -0.24
CA ILE A 39 -12.25 10.93 -1.60
C ILE A 39 -13.00 11.75 -2.65
N ILE A 40 -14.32 11.93 -2.51
CA ILE A 40 -15.12 12.76 -3.43
C ILE A 40 -14.75 14.25 -3.32
N ILE A 41 -14.47 14.75 -2.11
CA ILE A 41 -14.01 16.13 -1.92
C ILE A 41 -12.60 16.31 -2.50
N LEU A 42 -11.73 15.32 -2.34
CA LEU A 42 -10.38 15.32 -2.89
C LEU A 42 -10.39 15.28 -4.40
N SER A 43 -11.22 14.46 -5.04
CA SER A 43 -11.29 14.39 -6.50
C SER A 43 -11.72 15.72 -7.16
N LYS A 44 -12.44 16.57 -6.42
CA LYS A 44 -12.83 17.93 -6.86
C LYS A 44 -11.76 18.98 -6.61
N SER A 45 -10.79 18.72 -5.72
CA SER A 45 -9.72 19.67 -5.44
C SER A 45 -8.81 19.80 -6.65
N GLU A 46 -8.39 21.04 -6.95
CA GLU A 46 -7.52 21.35 -8.08
C GLU A 46 -6.18 20.60 -8.03
N LYS A 47 -5.77 20.21 -6.81
CA LYS A 47 -4.60 19.34 -6.58
C LYS A 47 -4.77 17.95 -7.18
N PHE A 48 -5.97 17.50 -7.54
CA PHE A 48 -6.23 16.16 -8.05
C PHE A 48 -6.73 16.11 -9.49
N LYS A 49 -6.84 17.26 -10.17
CA LYS A 49 -7.14 17.28 -11.60
C LYS A 49 -6.07 16.49 -12.36
N ILE A 50 -6.50 15.54 -13.18
CA ILE A 50 -5.60 14.71 -13.99
C ILE A 50 -4.82 15.63 -14.94
N VAL A 51 -3.49 15.52 -14.95
CA VAL A 51 -2.66 16.19 -15.96
C VAL A 51 -3.00 15.55 -17.30
N SER A 52 -3.21 16.35 -18.36
CA SER A 52 -3.73 15.90 -19.65
C SER A 52 -3.08 14.59 -20.16
N ASN A 53 -3.86 13.78 -20.87
CA ASN A 53 -3.44 12.50 -21.49
C ASN A 53 -2.38 12.66 -22.60
N GLU A 54 -1.77 13.83 -22.72
CA GLU A 54 -0.88 14.20 -23.82
C GLU A 54 0.54 13.64 -23.65
N TYR A 55 0.88 13.15 -22.45
CA TYR A 55 2.22 12.70 -22.11
C TYR A 55 2.33 11.17 -22.14
N SER A 56 3.32 10.66 -22.89
CA SER A 56 3.63 9.23 -22.91
C SER A 56 4.36 8.78 -21.64
N SER A 57 4.21 7.51 -21.27
CA SER A 57 4.96 6.90 -20.16
C SER A 57 6.48 7.04 -20.36
N LEU A 58 6.96 6.93 -21.60
CA LEU A 58 8.37 7.10 -21.95
C LEU A 58 8.87 8.53 -21.69
N TRP A 59 8.08 9.53 -22.07
CA TRP A 59 8.38 10.93 -21.79
C TRP A 59 8.48 11.17 -20.28
N PHE A 60 7.53 10.64 -19.50
CA PHE A 60 7.50 10.82 -18.06
C PHE A 60 8.69 10.18 -17.35
N GLN A 61 9.03 8.94 -17.73
CA GLN A 61 10.20 8.23 -17.18
C GLN A 61 11.50 9.00 -17.46
N LYS A 62 11.70 9.42 -18.71
CA LYS A 62 12.91 10.13 -19.12
C LYS A 62 13.02 11.51 -18.46
N LEU A 63 11.93 12.28 -18.44
CA LEU A 63 11.98 13.69 -18.04
C LEU A 63 11.77 13.88 -16.53
N CYS A 64 10.83 13.16 -15.92
CA CYS A 64 10.48 13.33 -14.51
C CYS A 64 11.29 12.42 -13.60
N LEU A 65 11.46 11.14 -13.98
CA LEU A 65 12.16 10.16 -13.13
C LEU A 65 13.66 10.10 -13.41
N LYS A 66 14.11 10.64 -14.55
CA LYS A 66 15.49 10.60 -15.06
C LYS A 66 16.02 9.16 -15.17
N THR A 67 15.17 8.23 -15.56
CA THR A 67 15.54 6.83 -15.81
C THR A 67 15.84 6.60 -17.28
N THR A 68 16.66 5.59 -17.57
CA THR A 68 16.83 5.11 -18.95
C THR A 68 15.61 4.28 -19.38
N LEU A 69 15.30 4.24 -20.68
CA LEU A 69 14.12 3.49 -21.19
C LEU A 69 14.24 1.97 -20.98
N SER A 70 15.46 1.47 -20.79
CA SER A 70 15.76 0.06 -20.52
C SER A 70 15.63 -0.30 -19.03
N GLU A 71 15.59 0.68 -18.13
CA GLU A 71 15.50 0.42 -16.70
C GLU A 71 14.07 0.12 -16.28
N LYS A 72 13.87 -1.06 -15.68
CA LYS A 72 12.61 -1.40 -15.03
C LYS A 72 12.40 -0.48 -13.82
N LEU A 73 11.25 0.18 -13.76
CA LEU A 73 10.86 0.95 -12.57
C LEU A 73 10.71 0.01 -11.36
N VAL A 74 11.47 0.27 -10.32
CA VAL A 74 11.45 -0.49 -9.06
C VAL A 74 11.13 0.42 -7.89
N VAL A 75 10.35 -0.09 -6.93
CA VAL A 75 9.92 0.67 -5.74
C VAL A 75 11.10 1.14 -4.91
N GLU A 76 12.23 0.40 -4.93
CA GLU A 76 13.46 0.78 -4.25
C GLU A 76 13.99 2.18 -4.62
N ASN A 77 13.76 2.59 -5.88
CA ASN A 77 14.22 3.86 -6.41
C ASN A 77 13.18 4.97 -6.30
N LEU A 78 12.00 4.68 -5.74
CA LEU A 78 10.92 5.65 -5.57
C LEU A 78 11.36 6.95 -4.87
N PRO A 79 12.16 6.93 -3.79
CA PRO A 79 12.64 8.17 -3.17
C PRO A 79 13.46 9.02 -4.14
N GLN A 80 14.34 8.39 -4.93
CA GLN A 80 15.15 9.09 -5.93
C GLN A 80 14.27 9.64 -7.06
N TYR A 81 13.31 8.86 -7.54
CA TYR A 81 12.38 9.29 -8.59
C TYR A 81 11.56 10.52 -8.17
N LEU A 82 11.05 10.53 -6.93
CA LEU A 82 10.35 11.70 -6.40
C LEU A 82 11.29 12.91 -6.24
N ASN A 83 12.52 12.71 -5.75
CA ASN A 83 13.50 13.80 -5.65
C ASN A 83 13.85 14.38 -7.03
N ASN A 84 13.97 13.55 -8.05
CA ASN A 84 14.17 13.98 -9.44
C ASN A 84 12.97 14.80 -9.94
N ALA A 85 11.75 14.35 -9.67
CA ALA A 85 10.54 15.06 -10.07
C ALA A 85 10.37 16.39 -9.33
N ARG A 86 10.66 16.44 -8.02
CA ARG A 86 10.64 17.66 -7.17
C ARG A 86 11.64 18.71 -7.66
N SER A 87 12.83 18.28 -8.06
CA SER A 87 13.91 19.16 -8.53
C SER A 87 13.88 19.43 -10.03
N SER A 88 12.86 18.93 -10.75
CA SER A 88 12.75 19.14 -12.19
C SER A 88 12.41 20.59 -12.55
N THR A 89 12.96 21.08 -13.67
CA THR A 89 12.60 22.37 -14.25
C THR A 89 11.24 22.33 -14.95
N ASP A 90 10.77 21.13 -15.33
CA ASP A 90 9.47 20.92 -15.93
C ASP A 90 8.35 21.04 -14.88
N ASN A 91 7.34 21.86 -15.20
CA ASN A 91 6.24 22.14 -14.27
C ASN A 91 5.38 20.91 -13.96
N ILE A 92 5.25 19.99 -14.91
CA ILE A 92 4.40 18.80 -14.80
C ILE A 92 5.04 17.80 -13.85
N CYS A 93 6.36 17.61 -13.94
CA CYS A 93 7.09 16.76 -13.02
C CYS A 93 6.98 17.27 -11.57
N ARG A 94 7.10 18.59 -11.36
CA ARG A 94 6.90 19.19 -10.03
C ARG A 94 5.47 19.07 -9.54
N GLN A 95 4.49 19.26 -10.42
CA GLN A 95 3.09 19.03 -10.08
C GLN A 95 2.85 17.58 -9.69
N PHE A 96 3.36 16.61 -10.45
CA PHE A 96 3.29 15.19 -10.11
C PHE A 96 3.83 14.93 -8.69
N ALA A 97 5.04 15.41 -8.38
CA ALA A 97 5.62 15.26 -7.06
C ALA A 97 4.77 15.92 -5.96
N THR A 98 4.24 17.12 -6.23
CA THR A 98 3.34 17.84 -5.31
C THR A 98 2.06 17.06 -5.03
N LYS A 99 1.47 16.44 -6.06
CA LYS A 99 0.27 15.61 -5.92
C LYS A 99 0.57 14.33 -5.14
N PHE A 100 1.72 13.70 -5.42
CA PHE A 100 2.19 12.56 -4.65
C PHE A 100 2.34 12.92 -3.17
N ASP A 101 3.03 14.03 -2.85
CA ASP A 101 3.29 14.47 -1.47
C ASP A 101 2.01 14.89 -0.72
N ALA A 102 0.98 15.32 -1.46
CA ALA A 102 -0.34 15.61 -0.91
C ALA A 102 -1.13 14.36 -0.54
N LEU A 103 -0.93 13.24 -1.24
CA LEU A 103 -1.59 11.94 -0.99
C LEU A 103 -0.81 11.08 -0.02
N PHE A 104 0.50 11.06 -0.18
CA PHE A 104 1.38 10.09 0.42
C PHE A 104 2.47 10.79 1.20
N ARG A 105 2.93 10.12 2.25
CA ARG A 105 4.16 10.43 2.95
C ARG A 105 5.12 9.28 2.69
N LEU A 106 6.23 9.58 2.04
CA LEU A 106 7.31 8.62 1.81
C LEU A 106 8.35 8.78 2.91
N GLU A 107 8.73 7.68 3.54
CA GLU A 107 9.80 7.64 4.53
C GLU A 107 10.80 6.54 4.18
N GLU A 108 12.08 6.87 4.33
CA GLU A 108 13.16 5.89 4.24
C GLU A 108 13.62 5.56 5.66
N ILE A 109 13.42 4.30 6.04
CA ILE A 109 13.79 3.79 7.35
C ILE A 109 15.03 2.93 7.15
N TYR A 110 16.13 3.34 7.79
CA TYR A 110 17.38 2.59 7.78
C TYR A 110 17.55 1.88 9.13
N GLY A 111 17.89 0.60 9.07
CA GLY A 111 18.12 -0.24 10.24
C GLY A 111 19.40 -1.02 10.11
N LEU A 112 20.14 -1.13 11.22
CA LEU A 112 21.27 -2.05 11.33
C LEU A 112 20.79 -3.34 11.98
N LEU A 113 20.79 -4.43 11.20
CA LEU A 113 20.46 -5.75 11.70
C LEU A 113 21.68 -6.35 12.40
N LYS A 114 21.61 -6.49 13.73
CA LYS A 114 22.61 -7.21 14.51
C LYS A 114 22.25 -8.70 14.53
N LEU A 115 23.07 -9.52 13.87
CA LEU A 115 22.93 -10.97 13.89
C LEU A 115 23.90 -11.57 14.91
N SER A 116 23.42 -12.52 15.71
CA SER A 116 24.31 -13.31 16.55
C SER A 116 25.21 -14.19 15.66
N PRO A 117 26.43 -14.56 16.10
CA PRO A 117 27.34 -15.39 15.30
C PRO A 117 26.70 -16.71 14.83
N VAL A 118 25.88 -17.32 15.69
CA VAL A 118 25.16 -18.57 15.40
C VAL A 118 24.15 -18.36 14.26
N TYR A 119 23.41 -17.25 14.28
CA TYR A 119 22.43 -16.96 13.24
C TYR A 119 23.10 -16.51 11.93
N LEU A 120 24.19 -15.74 12.02
CA LEU A 120 24.97 -15.32 10.86
C LEU A 120 25.47 -16.53 10.06
N ASN A 121 25.92 -17.60 10.74
CA ASN A 121 26.36 -18.81 10.04
C ASN A 121 25.24 -19.45 9.22
N LYS A 122 24.01 -19.51 9.76
CA LYS A 122 22.83 -20.02 9.02
C LYS A 122 22.46 -19.13 7.84
N VAL A 123 22.47 -17.82 8.04
CA VAL A 123 22.17 -16.84 6.99
C VAL A 123 23.21 -16.90 5.87
N ASN A 124 24.49 -17.06 6.20
CA ASN A 124 25.55 -17.21 5.21
C ASN A 124 25.28 -18.42 4.32
N GLN A 125 24.85 -19.56 4.91
CA GLN A 125 24.47 -20.74 4.14
C GLN A 125 23.27 -20.47 3.21
N TRP A 126 22.24 -19.77 3.69
CA TRP A 126 21.07 -19.41 2.86
C TRP A 126 21.41 -18.49 1.69
N LEU A 127 22.37 -17.59 1.91
CA LEU A 127 22.84 -16.64 0.90
C LEU A 127 24.04 -17.19 0.10
N HIS A 128 24.31 -18.50 0.15
CA HIS A 128 25.41 -19.15 -0.58
C HIS A 128 26.78 -18.49 -0.33
N ASN A 129 27.00 -17.98 0.88
CA ASN A 129 28.19 -17.22 1.28
C ASN A 129 28.45 -15.94 0.45
N ASP A 130 27.41 -15.36 -0.18
CA ASP A 130 27.51 -14.07 -0.88
C ASP A 130 27.67 -12.93 0.13
N THR A 131 28.90 -12.41 0.22
CA THR A 131 29.28 -11.35 1.15
C THR A 131 28.57 -10.02 0.87
N ILE A 132 28.19 -9.76 -0.39
CA ILE A 132 27.47 -8.54 -0.78
C ILE A 132 26.05 -8.60 -0.22
N LEU A 133 25.35 -9.73 -0.41
CA LEU A 133 24.00 -9.92 0.14
C LEU A 133 24.00 -9.91 1.67
N ILE A 134 25.04 -10.43 2.32
CA ILE A 134 25.19 -10.37 3.78
C ILE A 134 25.34 -8.92 4.28
N GLU A 135 26.17 -8.12 3.62
CA GLU A 135 26.35 -6.71 3.98
C GLU A 135 25.07 -5.88 3.71
N GLN A 136 24.36 -6.17 2.61
CA GLN A 136 23.03 -5.60 2.37
C GLN A 136 22.01 -6.03 3.42
N LEU A 137 22.05 -7.29 3.86
CA LEU A 137 21.18 -7.77 4.94
C LEU A 137 21.44 -7.05 6.26
N LYS A 138 22.69 -6.74 6.59
CA LYS A 138 23.02 -5.96 7.79
C LYS A 138 22.50 -4.53 7.71
N LYS A 139 22.38 -3.95 6.52
CA LYS A 139 21.93 -2.59 6.27
C LYS A 139 20.53 -2.60 5.65
N GLN A 140 19.53 -2.83 6.48
CA GLN A 140 18.14 -2.83 6.03
C GLN A 140 17.71 -1.42 5.63
N ARG A 141 17.23 -1.28 4.39
CA ARG A 141 16.50 -0.10 3.91
C ARG A 141 15.05 -0.50 3.68
N ILE A 142 14.14 0.15 4.40
CA ILE A 142 12.69 -0.04 4.27
C ILE A 142 12.11 1.25 3.74
N ILE A 143 11.31 1.15 2.69
CA ILE A 143 10.55 2.26 2.13
C ILE A 143 9.14 2.15 2.69
N LYS A 144 8.73 3.15 3.47
CA LYS A 144 7.37 3.27 4.00
C LYS A 144 6.60 4.31 3.19
N ILE A 145 5.49 3.89 2.60
CA ILE A 145 4.54 4.76 1.90
C ILE A 145 3.29 4.81 2.76
N TYR A 146 2.99 5.97 3.31
CA TYR A 146 1.80 6.19 4.13
C TYR A 146 0.78 7.03 3.36
N ASN A 147 -0.42 6.50 3.15
CA ASN A 147 -1.52 7.25 2.55
C ASN A 147 -2.15 8.14 3.63
N ARG A 148 -2.10 9.46 3.42
CA ARG A 148 -2.58 10.46 4.38
C ARG A 148 -4.10 10.46 4.56
N TYR A 149 -4.84 9.89 3.62
CA TYR A 149 -6.31 9.89 3.62
C TYR A 149 -6.88 8.55 4.08
N THR A 150 -6.38 7.44 3.54
CA THR A 150 -6.84 6.11 3.97
C THR A 150 -6.18 5.65 5.27
N HIS A 151 -5.12 6.34 5.71
CA HIS A 151 -4.28 5.95 6.84
C HIS A 151 -3.61 4.58 6.67
N GLU A 152 -3.63 4.04 5.45
CA GLU A 152 -2.97 2.77 5.12
C GLU A 152 -1.46 2.99 4.97
N GLU A 153 -0.70 2.00 5.42
CA GLU A 153 0.75 1.97 5.25
C GLU A 153 1.18 0.79 4.39
N MET A 154 2.09 1.07 3.47
CA MET A 154 2.77 0.07 2.66
C MET A 154 4.25 0.07 3.02
N LEU A 155 4.77 -1.10 3.39
CA LEU A 155 6.17 -1.30 3.71
C LEU A 155 6.84 -2.14 2.63
N TYR A 156 7.80 -1.55 1.95
CA TYR A 156 8.64 -2.24 0.98
C TYR A 156 10.04 -2.49 1.57
N ASN A 157 10.44 -3.76 1.58
CA ASN A 157 11.78 -4.18 1.97
C ASN A 157 12.40 -4.95 0.80
N TYR A 158 13.48 -4.42 0.23
CA TYR A 158 14.17 -5.01 -0.91
C TYR A 158 14.64 -6.45 -0.65
N MET A 159 15.08 -6.77 0.56
CA MET A 159 15.52 -8.13 0.89
C MET A 159 14.38 -9.15 0.82
N ARG A 160 13.12 -8.73 0.97
CA ARG A 160 11.98 -9.65 0.82
C ARG A 160 11.81 -10.13 -0.61
N SER A 161 12.13 -9.31 -1.62
CA SER A 161 12.06 -9.73 -3.03
C SER A 161 13.22 -10.63 -3.43
N GLN A 162 14.32 -10.60 -2.68
CA GLN A 162 15.50 -11.47 -2.89
C GLN A 162 15.40 -12.81 -2.15
N ARG A 163 14.24 -13.15 -1.58
CA ARG A 163 14.05 -14.46 -0.96
C ARG A 163 14.27 -15.55 -2.00
N PRO A 164 15.05 -16.60 -1.69
CA PRO A 164 15.13 -17.78 -2.54
C PRO A 164 13.71 -18.29 -2.78
N GLN A 165 13.27 -18.22 -4.03
CA GLN A 165 12.04 -18.90 -4.43
C GLN A 165 12.40 -20.38 -4.46
N THR A 166 11.67 -21.19 -3.69
CA THR A 166 11.77 -22.64 -3.82
C THR A 166 11.46 -22.94 -5.28
N LYS A 167 12.46 -23.39 -6.06
CA LYS A 167 12.17 -23.92 -7.38
C LYS A 167 11.22 -25.07 -7.12
N SER A 168 9.97 -24.94 -7.54
CA SER A 168 9.07 -26.09 -7.61
C SER A 168 9.77 -27.08 -8.52
N GLU A 169 10.33 -28.14 -7.94
CA GLU A 169 10.80 -29.29 -8.71
C GLU A 169 9.57 -29.80 -9.45
N ILE A 170 9.49 -29.51 -10.75
CA ILE A 170 8.53 -30.13 -11.63
C ILE A 170 8.99 -31.60 -11.66
N SER A 171 8.36 -32.43 -10.83
CA SER A 171 8.56 -33.88 -10.89
C SER A 171 8.21 -34.34 -12.31
N PRO A 172 9.13 -34.96 -13.06
CA PRO A 172 8.84 -35.54 -14.35
C PRO A 172 8.14 -36.89 -14.12
N GLU A 173 6.91 -36.85 -13.63
CA GLU A 173 6.00 -38.00 -13.62
C GLU A 173 4.69 -37.57 -14.29
N ALA A 174 4.70 -37.61 -15.62
CA ALA A 174 3.52 -37.70 -16.47
C ALA A 174 3.84 -38.63 -17.66
#